data_AF-A0AAW5FCJ3-F1
#
_entry.id   AF-A0AAW5FCJ3-F1
#
_cell.length_a   1.000
_cell.length_b   1.000
_cell.length_c   1.000
_cell.angle_alpha   90.00
_cell.angle_beta   90.00
_cell.angle_gamma   90.00
#
_symmetry.space_group_name_H-M   'P 1'
#
loop_
_entity.id
_entity.type
_entity.pdbx_description
1 polymer ?
#
loop_
_entity_poly.entity_id
_entity_poly.type
_entity_poly.pdbx_seq_one_letter_code
_entity_poly.pdbx_strand_id
1 'polypeptide(L)'
;MLELFDCRIAIFEAIRHVVAKTMSSGQPDDGTLYEYAEAIEKAPFYFGPDVNEYLERIRIVIIDLMDSNSAIKLHDPAGPKLHYDRMNELNEYYRTAPKLFGPYIQAHQKVGSWQS
;
A
#
# COMPACT_ATOMS: atom_id res chain seq x y z
N MET A 1 24.09 7.57 0.93
CA MET A 1 23.73 6.45 1.84
C MET A 1 22.52 6.77 2.70
N LEU A 2 22.41 7.98 3.28
CA LEU A 2 21.16 8.48 3.90
C LEU A 2 19.99 8.54 2.91
N GLU A 3 20.22 9.06 1.70
CA GLU A 3 19.14 9.22 0.70
C GLU A 3 18.40 7.93 0.33
N LEU A 4 19.09 6.78 0.24
CA LEU A 4 18.44 5.52 -0.13
C LEU A 4 17.49 5.02 0.98
N PHE A 5 17.90 5.19 2.24
CA PHE A 5 17.07 4.86 3.40
C PHE A 5 15.89 5.82 3.53
N ASP A 6 16.16 7.13 3.40
CA ASP A 6 15.15 8.17 3.49
C ASP A 6 14.08 8.01 2.40
N CYS A 7 14.48 7.68 1.17
CA CYS A 7 13.55 7.39 0.09
C CYS A 7 12.69 6.15 0.38
N ARG A 8 13.26 5.07 0.92
CA ARG A 8 12.51 3.85 1.27
C ARG A 8 11.47 4.12 2.36
N ILE A 9 11.85 4.88 3.39
CA ILE A 9 10.94 5.30 4.46
C ILE A 9 9.84 6.21 3.91
N ALA A 10 10.20 7.21 3.10
CA ALA A 10 9.24 8.13 2.51
C ALA A 10 8.18 7.41 1.67
N ILE A 11 8.60 6.44 0.83
CA ILE A 11 7.68 5.60 0.05
C ILE A 11 6.76 4.80 0.98
N PHE A 12 7.32 4.12 2.00
CA PHE A 12 6.53 3.35 2.95
C PHE A 12 5.47 4.19 3.68
N GLU A 13 5.85 5.37 4.18
CA GLU A 13 4.94 6.29 4.87
C GLU A 13 3.87 6.86 3.94
N ALA A 14 4.23 7.20 2.70
CA ALA A 14 3.25 7.66 1.69
C ALA A 14 2.21 6.58 1.39
N ILE A 15 2.63 5.33 1.19
CA ILE A 15 1.71 4.19 1.02
C ILE A 15 0.82 4.01 2.26
N ARG A 16 1.43 4.02 3.45
CA ARG A 16 0.71 3.88 4.73
C ARG A 16 -0.36 4.95 4.89
N HIS A 17 -0.06 6.20 4.49
CA HIS A 17 -1.00 7.31 4.53
C HIS A 17 -2.24 7.03 3.67
N VAL A 18 -2.03 6.62 2.41
CA VAL A 18 -3.14 6.31 1.50
C VAL A 18 -3.97 5.14 2.03
N VAL A 19 -3.33 4.06 2.47
CA VAL A 19 -4.04 2.91 3.06
C VAL A 19 -4.87 3.32 4.29
N ALA A 20 -4.32 4.14 5.18
CA ALA A 20 -5.05 4.61 6.36
C ALA A 20 -6.26 5.48 5.97
N LYS A 21 -6.11 6.35 4.97
CA LYS A 21 -7.19 7.16 4.41
C LYS A 21 -8.29 6.28 3.84
N THR A 22 -7.96 5.29 2.99
CA THR A 22 -8.91 4.33 2.42
C THR A 22 -9.62 3.51 3.49
N MET A 23 -8.88 3.01 4.49
CA MET A 23 -9.46 2.24 5.60
C MET A 23 -10.44 3.07 6.45
N SER A 24 -10.19 4.38 6.59
CA SER A 24 -11.03 5.27 7.39
C SER A 24 -12.32 5.65 6.67
N SER A 25 -12.27 5.87 5.35
CA SER A 25 -13.45 6.26 4.58
C SER A 25 -14.26 5.06 4.07
N GLY A 26 -13.59 3.93 3.78
CA GLY A 26 -14.15 2.83 2.98
C GLY A 26 -14.51 3.23 1.55
N GLN A 27 -14.32 4.49 1.17
CA GLN A 27 -14.78 5.06 -0.08
C GLN A 27 -13.62 5.73 -0.81
N PRO A 28 -12.66 4.94 -1.34
CA PRO A 28 -11.65 5.49 -2.23
C PRO A 28 -12.30 6.05 -3.49
N ASP A 29 -11.65 7.05 -4.06
CA ASP A 29 -12.00 7.74 -5.30
C ASP A 29 -10.77 7.84 -6.22
N ASP A 30 -10.95 8.47 -7.39
CA ASP A 30 -9.87 8.67 -8.36
C ASP A 30 -8.68 9.44 -7.77
N GLY A 31 -8.94 10.38 -6.86
CA GLY A 31 -7.89 11.12 -6.15
C GLY A 31 -7.07 10.19 -5.25
N THR A 32 -7.71 9.28 -4.53
CA THR A 32 -7.05 8.26 -3.71
C THR A 32 -6.18 7.33 -4.57
N LEU A 33 -6.67 6.93 -5.75
CA LEU A 33 -5.90 6.09 -6.68
C LEU A 33 -4.69 6.84 -7.27
N TYR A 34 -4.85 8.13 -7.59
CA TYR A 34 -3.77 8.99 -8.05
C TYR A 34 -2.69 9.16 -6.97
N GLU A 35 -3.08 9.50 -5.73
CA GLU A 35 -2.16 9.59 -4.58
C GLU A 35 -1.41 8.27 -4.36
N TYR A 36 -2.10 7.13 -4.51
CA TYR A 36 -1.47 5.82 -4.42
C TYR A 36 -0.43 5.61 -5.52
N ALA A 37 -0.77 5.94 -6.77
CA ALA A 37 0.13 5.80 -7.92
C ALA A 37 1.39 6.66 -7.76
N GLU A 38 1.25 7.91 -7.29
CA GLU A 38 2.39 8.77 -6.97
C GLU A 38 3.25 8.17 -5.84
N ALA A 39 2.64 7.64 -4.80
CA ALA A 39 3.36 7.05 -3.67
C ALA A 39 4.24 5.85 -4.09
N ILE A 40 3.78 5.06 -5.08
CA ILE A 40 4.51 3.87 -5.54
C ILE A 40 5.36 4.09 -6.79
N GLU A 41 5.32 5.26 -7.43
CA GLU A 41 5.99 5.55 -8.72
C GLU A 41 7.45 5.08 -8.72
N LYS A 42 8.15 5.33 -7.62
CA LYS A 42 9.58 5.04 -7.48
C LYS A 42 9.85 3.66 -6.87
N ALA A 43 8.85 2.96 -6.33
CA ALA A 43 9.04 1.69 -5.62
C ALA A 43 9.85 0.63 -6.40
N PRO A 44 9.71 0.47 -7.73
CA PRO A 44 10.49 -0.50 -8.50
C PRO A 44 12.02 -0.30 -8.44
N PHE A 45 12.48 0.93 -8.18
CA PHE A 45 13.91 1.24 -8.04
C PHE A 45 14.44 0.97 -6.63
N TYR A 46 13.57 1.02 -5.63
CA TYR A 46 13.94 0.99 -4.21
C TYR A 46 13.70 -0.38 -3.56
N PHE A 47 12.82 -1.20 -4.13
CA PHE A 47 12.41 -2.48 -3.57
C PHE A 47 12.45 -3.60 -4.61
N GLY A 48 12.55 -4.84 -4.13
CA GLY A 48 12.54 -6.04 -4.98
C GLY A 48 11.14 -6.41 -5.48
N PRO A 49 11.05 -7.46 -6.31
CA PRO A 49 9.82 -7.86 -6.99
C PRO A 49 8.70 -8.23 -6.02
N ASP A 50 9.03 -8.82 -4.86
CA ASP A 50 8.09 -9.19 -3.80
C ASP A 50 7.27 -7.99 -3.28
N VAL A 51 7.94 -6.86 -3.07
CA VAL A 51 7.27 -5.62 -2.65
C VAL A 51 6.44 -5.04 -3.78
N ASN A 52 6.96 -5.04 -5.02
CA ASN A 52 6.24 -4.46 -6.16
C ASN A 52 4.97 -5.26 -6.51
N GLU A 53 5.01 -6.59 -6.47
CA GLU A 53 3.83 -7.45 -6.64
C GLU A 53 2.79 -7.19 -5.54
N TYR A 54 3.25 -7.00 -4.31
CA TYR A 54 2.38 -6.66 -3.19
C TYR A 54 1.73 -5.27 -3.36
N LEU A 55 2.48 -4.27 -3.83
CA LEU A 55 1.94 -2.95 -4.11
C LEU A 55 0.92 -2.96 -5.25
N GLU A 56 1.13 -3.78 -6.26
CA GLU A 56 0.15 -3.98 -7.33
C GLU A 56 -1.13 -4.64 -6.79
N ARG A 57 -1.00 -5.58 -5.84
CA ARG A 57 -2.18 -6.17 -5.20
C ARG A 57 -3.00 -5.14 -4.43
N ILE A 58 -2.36 -4.23 -3.70
CA ILE A 58 -3.05 -3.14 -3.00
C ILE A 58 -3.76 -2.22 -4.01
N ARG A 59 -3.14 -1.90 -5.16
CA ARG A 59 -3.77 -1.11 -6.22
C ARG A 59 -5.08 -1.74 -6.69
N ILE A 60 -5.07 -3.05 -6.94
CA ILE A 60 -6.26 -3.82 -7.33
C ILE A 60 -7.32 -3.77 -6.21
N VAL A 61 -6.93 -3.90 -4.95
CA VAL A 61 -7.87 -3.82 -3.82
C VAL A 61 -8.54 -2.44 -3.73
N ILE A 62 -7.81 -1.35 -3.97
CA ILE A 62 -8.37 0.01 -4.00
C ILE A 62 -9.39 0.15 -5.14
N ILE A 63 -9.08 -0.35 -6.34
CA ILE A 63 -9.99 -0.34 -7.49
C ILE A 63 -11.24 -1.17 -7.21
N ASP A 64 -11.08 -2.39 -6.70
CA ASP A 64 -12.22 -3.25 -6.34
C ASP A 64 -13.11 -2.59 -5.27
N LEU A 65 -12.54 -1.79 -4.36
CA LEU A 65 -13.33 -0.99 -3.42
C LEU A 65 -14.12 0.10 -4.14
N MET A 66 -13.54 0.82 -5.10
CA MET A 66 -14.25 1.80 -5.93
C MET A 66 -15.40 1.16 -6.71
N ASP A 67 -15.15 0.00 -7.32
CA ASP A 67 -16.15 -0.77 -8.06
C ASP A 67 -17.26 -1.27 -7.12
N SER A 68 -16.90 -1.80 -5.95
CA SER A 68 -17.89 -2.25 -4.95
C SER A 68 -18.77 -1.11 -4.46
N ASN A 69 -18.21 0.09 -4.27
CA ASN A 69 -18.98 1.27 -3.87
C ASN A 69 -19.95 1.70 -4.96
N SER A 70 -19.56 1.60 -6.23
CA SER A 70 -20.43 1.85 -7.38
C SER A 70 -21.54 0.80 -7.47
N ALA A 71 -21.22 -0.48 -7.28
CA ALA A 71 -22.17 -1.58 -7.24
C ALA A 71 -23.21 -1.42 -6.12
N ILE A 72 -22.78 -1.02 -4.91
CA ILE A 72 -23.67 -0.72 -3.77
C ILE A 72 -24.63 0.42 -4.11
N LYS A 73 -24.15 1.51 -4.73
CA LYS A 73 -24.99 2.63 -5.17
C LYS A 73 -26.04 2.20 -6.20
N LEU A 74 -25.71 1.22 -7.04
CA LEU A 74 -26.61 0.64 -8.03
C LEU A 74 -27.48 -0.50 -7.49
N HIS A 75 -27.43 -0.77 -6.18
CA HIS A 75 -28.15 -1.87 -5.52
C HIS A 75 -27.82 -3.27 -6.06
N ASP A 76 -26.60 -3.47 -6.58
CA ASP A 76 -26.11 -4.79 -6.94
C ASP A 76 -25.83 -5.62 -5.66
N PRO A 77 -26.43 -6.82 -5.51
CA PRO A 77 -26.26 -7.66 -4.32
C PRO A 77 -24.82 -8.14 -4.10
N ALA A 78 -23.95 -8.15 -5.12
CA ALA A 78 -22.56 -8.53 -4.99
C ALA A 78 -21.69 -7.43 -4.33
N GLY A 79 -22.11 -6.17 -4.43
CA GLY A 79 -21.37 -4.99 -3.96
C GLY A 79 -20.95 -5.06 -2.49
N PRO A 80 -21.88 -5.27 -1.53
CA PRO A 80 -21.56 -5.34 -0.11
C PRO A 80 -20.54 -6.42 0.25
N LYS A 81 -20.65 -7.60 -0.37
CA LYS A 81 -19.72 -8.71 -0.10
C LYS A 81 -18.32 -8.39 -0.62
N LEU A 82 -18.21 -7.92 -1.85
CA LEU A 82 -16.91 -7.51 -2.43
C LEU A 82 -16.26 -6.42 -1.57
N HIS A 83 -17.04 -5.43 -1.15
CA HIS A 83 -16.56 -4.35 -0.30
C HIS A 83 -15.97 -4.86 1.02
N TYR A 84 -16.72 -5.71 1.73
CA TYR A 84 -16.27 -6.31 2.99
C TYR A 84 -15.00 -7.13 2.82
N ASP A 85 -14.96 -8.00 1.79
CA ASP A 85 -13.80 -8.85 1.52
C ASP A 85 -12.54 -8.00 1.24
N ARG A 86 -12.70 -6.89 0.51
CA ARG A 86 -11.59 -5.99 0.16
C ARG A 86 -11.14 -5.08 1.29
N MET A 87 -12.07 -4.62 2.15
CA MET A 87 -11.69 -3.90 3.38
C MET A 87 -10.89 -4.80 4.32
N ASN A 88 -11.27 -6.07 4.47
CA ASN A 88 -10.51 -7.03 5.26
C ASN A 88 -9.12 -7.31 4.67
N GLU A 89 -9.04 -7.46 3.36
CA GLU A 89 -7.76 -7.64 2.68
C GLU A 89 -6.86 -6.40 2.82
N LEU A 90 -7.41 -5.20 2.71
CA LEU A 90 -6.65 -3.97 2.92
C LEU A 90 -6.18 -3.84 4.36
N ASN A 91 -6.97 -4.28 5.34
CA ASN A 91 -6.59 -4.30 6.75
C ASN A 91 -5.36 -5.19 7.02
N GLU A 92 -5.16 -6.25 6.22
CA GLU A 92 -3.97 -7.10 6.33
C GLU A 92 -2.66 -6.39 5.98
N TYR A 93 -2.74 -5.18 5.43
CA TYR A 93 -1.60 -4.30 5.24
C TYR A 93 -0.78 -4.12 6.51
N TYR A 94 -1.44 -3.84 7.64
CA TYR A 94 -0.75 -3.52 8.89
C TYR A 94 0.04 -4.70 9.48
N ARG A 95 -0.31 -5.93 9.10
CA ARG A 95 0.44 -7.14 9.49
C ARG A 95 1.50 -7.51 8.46
N THR A 96 1.23 -7.30 7.17
CA THR A 96 2.05 -7.81 6.07
C THR A 96 3.15 -6.82 5.66
N ALA A 97 2.82 -5.54 5.54
CA ALA A 97 3.76 -4.52 5.05
C ALA A 97 5.02 -4.40 5.92
N PRO A 98 4.98 -4.38 7.27
CA PRO A 98 6.21 -4.32 8.06
C PRO A 98 7.18 -5.49 7.81
N LYS A 99 6.67 -6.68 7.46
CA LYS A 99 7.48 -7.87 7.19
C LYS A 99 8.13 -7.82 5.81
N LEU A 100 7.42 -7.32 4.81
CA LEU A 100 7.93 -7.19 3.44
C LEU A 100 8.91 -6.02 3.30
N PHE A 101 8.58 -4.86 3.85
CA PHE A 101 9.42 -3.66 3.75
C PHE A 101 10.60 -3.69 4.73
N GLY A 102 10.44 -4.36 5.87
CA GLY A 102 11.44 -4.43 6.95
C GLY A 102 12.85 -4.77 6.48
N PRO A 103 13.07 -5.85 5.71
CA PRO A 103 14.39 -6.19 5.17
C PRO A 103 15.03 -5.07 4.34
N TYR A 104 14.26 -4.36 3.53
CA TYR A 104 14.76 -3.27 2.70
C TYR A 104 15.10 -2.01 3.52
N ILE A 105 14.32 -1.74 4.56
CA ILE A 105 14.52 -0.59 5.44
C ILE A 105 15.68 -0.86 6.41
N GLN A 106 15.71 -2.05 7.03
CA GLN A 106 16.67 -2.42 8.09
C GLN A 106 18.01 -2.94 7.56
N ALA A 107 18.11 -3.41 6.31
CA ALA A 107 19.39 -3.83 5.73
C ALA A 107 20.49 -2.75 5.86
N HIS A 108 20.09 -1.47 5.90
CA HIS A 108 20.99 -0.33 6.06
C HIS A 108 21.47 -0.11 7.51
N GLN A 109 20.72 -0.55 8.52
CA GLN A 109 21.15 -0.44 9.92
C GLN A 109 22.35 -1.35 10.24
N LYS A 110 22.47 -2.49 9.55
CA LYS A 110 23.58 -3.45 9.75
C LYS A 110 24.89 -3.04 9.07
N VAL A 111 24.88 -2.14 8.09
CA VAL A 111 26.11 -1.71 7.40
C VAL A 111 26.87 -0.67 8.24
N GLY A 112 26.17 0.13 9.05
CA GLY A 112 26.78 1.12 9.95
C GLY A 112 27.52 0.54 11.16
N SER A 113 27.32 -0.74 11.49
CA SER A 113 27.96 -1.40 12.64
C SER A 113 29.28 -2.13 12.31
N TRP A 114 29.76 -2.07 11.06
CA TRP A 114 31.06 -2.62 10.64
C TRP A 114 32.15 -1.55 10.45
N GLN A 115 31.96 -0.40 11.07
CA GLN A 115 32.99 0.63 11.24
C GLN A 115 32.93 1.13 12.69
N SER A 116 33.42 0.32 13.62
CA SER A 116 33.70 0.69 15.01
C SER A 116 34.88 -0.12 15.51
#